data_AF-A0A960NV74-F1
#
_entry.id   AF-A0A960NV74-F1
#
_cell.length_a   1.000
_cell.length_b   1.000
_cell.length_c   1.000
_cell.angle_alpha   90.00
_cell.angle_beta   90.00
_cell.angle_gamma   90.00
#
_symmetry.space_group_name_H-M   'P 1'
#
loop_
_entity.id
_entity.type
_entity.pdbx_description
1 polymer ?
#
loop_
_entity_poly.entity_id
_entity_poly.type
_entity_poly.pdbx_seq_one_letter_code
_entity_poly.pdbx_strand_id
1 'polypeptide(L)'
;MNHTPEEDLTHHLKYHEEELHTNLLILNQLSELCTNKNLTEKEFLKQAMPLINTFSESNPLVAKEIKEALAKGDRLKIKSTIDKEKEALIHTLSTEIKEHKGINSQINNDQPTDS
;
A
#
# COMPACT_ATOMS: atom_id res chain seq x y z
N MET A 1 29.27 5.35 -8.31
CA MET A 1 29.64 4.70 -7.03
C MET A 1 28.97 3.34 -7.06
N ASN A 2 29.70 2.25 -6.81
CA ASN A 2 29.09 0.92 -6.72
C ASN A 2 28.56 0.77 -5.30
N HIS A 3 27.27 0.44 -5.18
CA HIS A 3 26.63 0.16 -3.90
C HIS A 3 27.04 -1.24 -3.44
N THR A 4 27.09 -1.47 -2.14
CA THR A 4 27.22 -2.83 -1.61
C THR A 4 25.88 -3.58 -1.73
N PRO A 5 25.87 -4.92 -1.78
CA PRO A 5 24.63 -5.70 -1.76
C PRO A 5 23.71 -5.35 -0.58
N GLU A 6 24.27 -4.99 0.57
CA GLU A 6 23.55 -4.56 1.77
C GLU A 6 22.92 -3.17 1.62
N GLU A 7 23.61 -2.25 0.95
CA GLU A 7 23.09 -0.92 0.61
C GLU A 7 21.93 -1.02 -0.41
N ASP A 8 22.07 -1.89 -1.41
CA ASP A 8 21.03 -2.15 -2.41
C ASP A 8 19.80 -2.80 -1.77
N LEU A 9 19.99 -3.77 -0.86
CA LEU A 9 18.89 -4.40 -0.12
C LEU A 9 18.17 -3.38 0.76
N THR A 10 18.91 -2.58 1.52
CA THR A 10 18.33 -1.54 2.39
C THR A 10 17.53 -0.52 1.59
N HIS A 11 18.04 -0.10 0.43
CA HIS A 11 17.36 0.84 -0.45
C HIS A 11 16.09 0.23 -1.04
N HIS A 12 16.15 -1.04 -1.48
CA HIS A 12 14.99 -1.76 -2.00
C HIS A 12 13.87 -1.91 -0.97
N LEU A 13 14.23 -2.32 0.25
CA LEU A 13 13.30 -2.47 1.36
C LEU A 13 12.63 -1.15 1.73
N LYS A 14 13.39 -0.05 1.78
CA LYS A 14 12.85 1.28 2.04
C LYS A 14 11.87 1.73 0.94
N TYR A 15 12.23 1.51 -0.33
CA TYR A 15 11.35 1.84 -1.45
C TYR A 15 10.03 1.05 -1.38
N HIS A 16 10.11 -0.24 -1.04
CA HIS A 16 8.94 -1.08 -0.89
C HIS A 16 8.03 -0.62 0.28
N GLU A 17 8.63 -0.27 1.42
CA GLU A 17 7.90 0.29 2.56
C GLU A 17 7.19 1.61 2.20
N GLU A 18 7.85 2.50 1.46
CA GLU A 18 7.27 3.76 0.98
C GLU A 18 6.09 3.52 0.02
N GLU A 19 6.22 2.52 -0.87
CA GLU A 19 5.15 2.09 -1.78
C GLU A 19 3.93 1.55 -1.02
N LEU A 20 4.14 0.65 -0.05
CA LEU A 20 3.07 0.11 0.80
C LEU A 20 2.34 1.21 1.58
N HIS A 21 3.07 2.17 2.15
CA HIS A 21 2.48 3.32 2.84
C HIS A 21 1.66 4.21 1.90
N THR A 22 2.18 4.47 0.69
CA THR A 22 1.47 5.25 -0.33
C THR A 22 0.17 4.57 -0.75
N ASN A 23 0.22 3.26 -0.96
CA ASN A 23 -0.96 2.45 -1.29
C ASN A 23 -2.02 2.49 -0.18
N LEU A 24 -1.61 2.32 1.08
CA LEU A 24 -2.51 2.40 2.23
C LEU A 24 -3.15 3.78 2.37
N LEU A 25 -2.39 4.86 2.15
CA LEU A 25 -2.91 6.22 2.16
C LEU A 25 -3.99 6.41 1.10
N ILE A 26 -3.73 5.96 -0.14
CA ILE A 26 -4.69 6.06 -1.24
C ILE A 26 -5.97 5.28 -0.92
N LEU A 27 -5.85 4.05 -0.43
CA LEU A 27 -7.01 3.22 -0.07
C LEU A 27 -7.82 3.83 1.08
N ASN A 28 -7.16 4.48 2.05
CA ASN A 28 -7.85 5.23 3.10
C ASN A 28 -8.68 6.40 2.54
N GLN A 29 -8.06 7.22 1.69
CA GLN A 29 -8.74 8.33 1.03
C GLN A 29 -9.93 7.84 0.18
N LEU A 30 -9.76 6.76 -0.58
CA LEU A 30 -10.85 6.15 -1.35
C LEU A 30 -11.98 5.63 -0.45
N SER A 31 -11.67 5.01 0.69
CA SER A 31 -12.67 4.57 1.66
C SER A 31 -13.47 5.75 2.23
N GLU A 32 -12.79 6.85 2.58
CA GLU A 32 -13.46 8.07 3.07
C GLU A 32 -14.41 8.62 2.01
N LEU A 33 -13.97 8.74 0.75
CA LEU A 33 -14.80 9.17 -0.36
C LEU A 33 -16.04 8.28 -0.55
N CYS A 34 -15.90 6.96 -0.41
CA CYS A 34 -17.02 6.02 -0.54
C CYS A 34 -18.10 6.20 0.55
N THR A 35 -17.68 6.59 1.76
CA THR A 35 -18.58 6.79 2.91
C THR A 35 -19.11 8.22 3.03
N ASN A 36 -18.59 9.16 2.25
CA ASN A 36 -19.01 10.55 2.28
C ASN A 36 -20.38 10.73 1.60
N LYS A 37 -21.42 10.85 2.44
CA LYS A 37 -22.82 11.04 2.01
C LYS A 37 -23.09 12.40 1.34
N ASN A 38 -22.19 13.36 1.51
CA ASN A 38 -22.34 14.71 0.95
C ASN A 38 -21.80 14.82 -0.48
N LEU A 39 -21.10 13.80 -0.99
CA LEU A 39 -20.59 13.79 -2.36
C LEU A 39 -21.65 13.27 -3.33
N THR A 40 -21.97 14.10 -4.33
CA THR A 40 -22.66 13.63 -5.53
C THR A 40 -21.81 12.57 -6.23
N GLU A 41 -22.45 11.73 -7.04
CA GLU A 41 -21.74 10.71 -7.82
C GLU A 41 -20.67 11.32 -8.74
N LYS A 42 -20.95 12.47 -9.35
CA LYS A 42 -19.99 13.18 -10.20
C LYS A 42 -18.77 13.66 -9.41
N GLU A 43 -18.95 14.20 -8.21
CA GLU A 43 -17.85 14.66 -7.36
C GLU A 43 -17.04 13.49 -6.83
N PHE A 44 -17.72 12.42 -6.42
CA PHE A 44 -17.09 11.16 -6.03
C PHE A 44 -16.19 10.63 -7.15
N LEU A 45 -16.70 10.50 -8.38
CA LEU A 45 -15.93 10.05 -9.54
C LEU A 45 -14.72 10.93 -9.82
N LYS A 46 -14.91 12.26 -9.78
CA LYS A 46 -13.83 13.23 -10.02
C LYS A 46 -12.69 13.10 -9.02
N GLN A 47 -12.99 12.79 -7.76
CA GLN A 47 -11.99 12.64 -6.69
C GLN A 47 -11.39 11.23 -6.62
N ALA A 48 -12.20 10.20 -6.86
CA ALA A 48 -11.76 8.81 -6.78
C ALA A 48 -10.90 8.39 -7.97
N MET A 49 -11.23 8.82 -9.19
CA MET A 49 -10.53 8.35 -10.41
C MET A 49 -9.02 8.65 -10.43
N PRO A 50 -8.54 9.86 -10.04
CA PRO A 50 -7.10 10.13 -9.94
C PRO A 50 -6.39 9.20 -8.97
N LEU A 51 -6.98 8.97 -7.79
CA LEU A 51 -6.44 8.07 -6.77
C LEU A 51 -6.35 6.63 -7.28
N ILE A 52 -7.40 6.15 -7.96
CA ILE A 52 -7.42 4.81 -8.55
C ILE A 52 -6.37 4.67 -9.68
N ASN A 53 -6.10 5.75 -10.42
CA ASN A 53 -5.07 5.73 -11.46
C ASN A 53 -3.66 5.64 -10.86
N THR A 54 -3.36 6.43 -9.83
CA THR A 54 -2.08 6.31 -9.11
C THR A 54 -1.93 4.93 -8.48
N PHE A 55 -2.97 4.41 -7.82
CA PHE A 55 -2.94 3.08 -7.24
C PHE A 55 -2.81 1.95 -8.28
N SER A 56 -3.23 2.19 -9.53
CA SER A 56 -3.10 1.18 -10.59
C SER A 56 -1.67 0.92 -11.06
N GLU A 57 -0.73 1.82 -10.74
CA GLU A 57 0.69 1.66 -11.06
C GLU A 57 1.33 0.55 -10.20
N SER A 58 0.95 0.46 -8.93
CA SER A 58 1.42 -0.55 -7.97
C SER A 58 0.50 -1.78 -7.90
N ASN A 59 -0.82 -1.60 -8.03
CA ASN A 59 -1.83 -2.64 -7.82
C ASN A 59 -2.86 -2.70 -8.96
N PRO A 60 -2.45 -3.11 -10.17
CA PRO A 60 -3.28 -3.02 -11.38
C PRO A 60 -4.54 -3.89 -11.32
N LEU A 61 -4.49 -5.06 -10.67
CA LEU A 61 -5.63 -5.98 -10.57
C LEU A 61 -6.73 -5.41 -9.67
N VAL A 62 -6.35 -4.96 -8.48
CA VAL A 62 -7.29 -4.37 -7.51
C VAL A 62 -7.86 -3.06 -8.05
N ALA A 63 -7.00 -2.22 -8.66
CA ALA A 63 -7.45 -1.00 -9.30
C ALA A 63 -8.46 -1.27 -10.44
N LYS A 64 -8.27 -2.34 -11.22
CA LYS A 64 -9.24 -2.76 -12.25
C LYS A 64 -10.58 -3.13 -11.62
N GLU A 65 -10.59 -3.92 -10.55
CA GLU A 65 -11.84 -4.27 -9.84
C GLU A 65 -12.57 -3.03 -9.31
N ILE A 66 -11.82 -2.08 -8.75
CA ILE A 66 -12.37 -0.81 -8.27
C ILE A 66 -12.96 -0.01 -9.45
N LYS A 67 -12.25 0.09 -10.58
CA LYS A 67 -12.75 0.77 -11.80
C LYS A 67 -14.04 0.14 -12.33
N GLU A 68 -14.13 -1.20 -12.33
CA GLU A 68 -15.33 -1.91 -12.76
C GLU A 68 -16.53 -1.69 -11.83
N ALA A 69 -16.29 -1.68 -10.52
CA ALA A 69 -17.33 -1.39 -9.53
C ALA A 69 -17.76 0.09 -9.61
N LEU A 70 -16.81 0.99 -9.85
CA LEU A 70 -17.03 2.42 -10.06
C LEU A 70 -17.91 2.69 -11.28
N ALA A 71 -17.65 2.01 -12.40
CA ALA A 71 -18.45 2.14 -13.62
C ALA A 71 -19.91 1.66 -13.44
N LYS A 72 -20.17 0.81 -12.44
CA LYS A 72 -21.49 0.29 -12.09
C LYS A 72 -22.19 1.09 -10.97
N GLY A 73 -21.53 2.11 -10.42
CA GLY A 73 -22.03 2.86 -9.26
C GLY A 73 -22.08 2.04 -7.97
N ASP A 74 -21.40 0.88 -7.91
CA ASP A 74 -21.50 -0.06 -6.80
C ASP A 74 -20.54 0.33 -5.65
N ARG A 75 -20.95 1.36 -4.89
CA ARG A 75 -20.15 1.88 -3.76
C ARG A 75 -19.87 0.83 -2.68
N LEU A 76 -20.77 -0.14 -2.49
CA LEU A 76 -20.57 -1.21 -1.51
C LEU A 76 -19.47 -2.15 -1.96
N LYS A 77 -19.46 -2.55 -3.23
CA LYS A 77 -18.38 -3.38 -3.78
C LYS A 77 -17.05 -2.63 -3.78
N ILE A 78 -17.02 -1.35 -4.16
CA ILE A 78 -15.81 -0.53 -4.09
C ILE A 78 -15.25 -0.55 -2.66
N LYS A 79 -16.10 -0.27 -1.65
CA LYS A 79 -15.68 -0.29 -0.26
C LYS A 79 -15.18 -1.66 0.18
N SER A 80 -15.87 -2.75 -0.18
CA SER A 80 -15.44 -4.10 0.19
C SER A 80 -14.10 -4.48 -0.44
N THR A 81 -13.85 -4.12 -1.70
CA THR A 81 -12.56 -4.35 -2.36
C THR A 81 -11.45 -3.55 -1.68
N ILE A 82 -11.70 -2.28 -1.32
CA ILE A 82 -10.74 -1.44 -0.58
C ILE A 82 -10.43 -2.02 0.80
N ASP A 83 -11.44 -2.42 1.57
CA ASP A 83 -11.25 -2.92 2.93
C ASP A 83 -10.40 -4.21 2.92
N LYS A 84 -10.68 -5.13 1.99
CA LYS A 84 -9.89 -6.37 1.82
C LYS A 84 -8.44 -6.09 1.47
N GLU A 85 -8.21 -5.18 0.53
CA GLU A 85 -6.85 -4.84 0.12
C GLU A 85 -6.07 -4.15 1.24
N LYS A 86 -6.72 -3.27 2.00
CA LYS A 86 -6.10 -2.66 3.17
C LYS A 86 -5.67 -3.70 4.20
N GLU A 87 -6.51 -4.69 4.49
CA GLU A 87 -6.15 -5.78 5.41
C GLU A 87 -4.93 -6.56 4.91
N ALA A 88 -4.87 -6.86 3.60
CA ALA A 88 -3.74 -7.55 2.98
C ALA A 88 -2.44 -6.72 3.06
N LEU A 89 -2.50 -5.42 2.76
CA LEU A 89 -1.33 -4.54 2.83
C LEU A 89 -0.86 -4.31 4.27
N ILE A 90 -1.77 -4.17 5.24
CA ILE A 90 -1.42 -4.05 6.67
C ILE A 90 -0.73 -5.33 7.15
N HIS A 91 -1.21 -6.51 6.73
CA HIS A 91 -0.57 -7.78 7.05
C HIS A 91 0.83 -7.88 6.46
N THR A 92 0.99 -7.49 5.20
CA THR A 92 2.30 -7.46 4.50
C THR A 92 3.29 -6.57 5.24
N LEU A 93 2.91 -5.31 5.49
CA LEU A 93 3.72 -4.35 6.24
C LEU A 93 4.10 -4.86 7.63
N SER A 94 3.15 -5.47 8.34
CA SER A 94 3.40 -6.04 9.68
C SER A 94 4.37 -7.22 9.66
N THR A 95 4.40 -7.98 8.56
CA THR A 95 5.31 -9.11 8.37
C THR A 95 6.71 -8.61 8.04
N GLU A 96 6.83 -7.67 7.11
CA GLU A 96 8.11 -7.06 6.73
C GLU A 96 8.78 -6.34 7.91
N ILE A 97 8.02 -5.59 8.71
CA ILE A 97 8.55 -4.95 9.93
C ILE A 97 9.11 -5.99 10.90
N LYS A 98 8.49 -7.16 11.03
CA LYS A 98 9.00 -8.25 11.89
C LYS A 98 10.27 -8.87 11.31
N GLU A 99 10.29 -9.13 10.01
CA GLU A 99 11.45 -9.69 9.30
C GLU A 99 12.66 -8.74 9.37
N HIS A 100 12.46 -7.44 9.14
CA HIS A 100 13.52 -6.43 9.27
C HIS A 100 14.09 -6.39 10.69
N LYS A 101 13.22 -6.43 11.72
CA LYS A 101 13.67 -6.48 13.12
C LYS A 101 14.44 -7.77 13.43
N GLY A 102 14.00 -8.90 12.88
CA GLY A 102 14.68 -10.19 12.99
C GLY A 102 16.07 -10.15 12.38
N ILE A 103 16.19 -9.72 11.13
CA ILE A 103 17.46 -9.59 10.40
C ILE A 103 18.42 -8.66 11.15
N ASN A 104 17.96 -7.48 11.59
CA ASN A 104 18.80 -6.52 12.31
C ASN A 104 19.28 -7.08 13.66
N SER A 105 18.47 -7.92 14.32
CA SER A 105 18.87 -8.60 15.56
C SER A 105 19.88 -9.73 15.34
N GLN A 106 19.86 -10.40 14.19
CA GLN A 106 20.84 -11.45 13.85
C GLN A 106 22.17 -10.84 13.42
N ILE A 107 22.16 -9.79 12.59
CA ILE A 107 23.38 -9.07 12.16
C ILE A 107 24.13 -8.47 13.36
N ASN A 108 23.43 -7.89 14.33
CA ASN A 108 24.06 -7.35 15.55
C ASN A 108 24.58 -8.42 16.52
N ASN A 109 24.09 -9.67 16.44
CA ASN A 109 24.60 -10.78 17.26
C ASN A 109 25.76 -11.55 16.59
N ASP A 110 25.91 -11.44 15.26
CA ASP A 110 27.01 -12.04 14.49
C ASP A 110 28.23 -11.12 14.35
N GLN A 111 28.17 -9.88 14.86
CA GLN A 111 29.41 -9.13 15.09
C GLN A 111 30.16 -9.79 16.25
N PRO A 112 31.39 -10.32 16.06
CA PRO A 112 32.22 -10.66 17.19
C PRO A 112 32.43 -9.38 17.99
N THR A 113 31.94 -9.35 19.22
CA THR A 113 32.34 -8.36 20.20
C THR A 113 33.83 -8.62 20.48
N ASP A 114 34.72 -7.97 19.72
CA ASP A 114 36.11 -7.85 20.09
C ASP A 114 36.15 -7.22 21.49
N SER A 115 36.44 -8.07 22.48
CA SER A 115 36.73 -7.71 23.88
C SER A 115 38.22 -7.73 24.09
#